data_AF-A0A961G654-F1
#
_entry.id   AF-A0A961G654-F1
#
_cell.length_a   1.000
_cell.length_b   1.000
_cell.length_c   1.000
_cell.angle_alpha   90.00
_cell.angle_beta   90.00
_cell.angle_gamma   90.00
#
_symmetry.space_group_name_H-M   'P 1'
#
loop_
_entity.id
_entity.type
_entity.pdbx_description
1 polymer ?
#
loop_
_entity_poly.entity_id
_entity_poly.type
_entity_poly.pdbx_seq_one_letter_code
_entity_poly.pdbx_strand_id
1 'polypeptide(L)'
;MLGVKVGELVRAIDAVVPLSGAGTWDAVGLQVGDPQREAGAVGVCHEVSADVVEVCHQAGIGTLVTYHPLLFRPTRTFLAGPDAGGKAMALAKQDVSVISIHTAFDVARPGTADAYGAAIGGTLVGTFAPVDDEGGAGIGRVFALSA
;
A
#
# COMPACT_ATOMS: atom_id res chain seq x y z
N MET A 1 17.77 -21.56 0.11
CA MET A 1 17.54 -20.44 1.05
C MET A 1 16.05 -20.41 1.33
N LEU A 2 15.63 -20.24 2.59
CA LEU A 2 14.23 -19.97 2.91
C LEU A 2 13.89 -18.56 2.41
N GLY A 3 12.75 -18.40 1.74
CA GLY A 3 12.30 -17.10 1.23
C GLY A 3 11.88 -16.15 2.35
N VAL A 4 11.85 -14.84 2.06
CA VAL A 4 11.28 -13.82 2.96
C VAL A 4 9.80 -14.11 3.17
N LYS A 5 9.33 -14.14 4.41
CA LYS A 5 7.91 -14.32 4.72
C LYS A 5 7.11 -13.03 4.51
N VAL A 6 5.82 -13.14 4.19
CA VAL A 6 4.91 -11.98 4.07
C VAL A 6 4.94 -11.13 5.34
N GLY A 7 4.91 -11.73 6.53
CA GLY A 7 4.99 -10.99 7.78
C GLY A 7 6.32 -10.29 8.03
N GLU A 8 7.42 -10.79 7.45
CA GLU A 8 8.73 -10.12 7.47
C GLU A 8 8.73 -8.94 6.51
N LEU A 9 8.15 -9.10 5.32
CA LEU A 9 7.97 -8.02 4.36
C LEU A 9 7.11 -6.89 4.94
N VAL A 10 6.01 -7.21 5.63
CA VAL A 10 5.19 -6.20 6.33
C VAL A 10 6.03 -5.42 7.34
N ARG A 11 6.87 -6.09 8.15
CA ARG A 11 7.76 -5.40 9.10
C ARG A 11 8.81 -4.53 8.41
N ALA A 12 9.36 -5.00 7.29
CA ALA A 12 10.32 -4.23 6.51
C ALA A 12 9.67 -2.97 5.91
N ILE A 13 8.43 -3.07 5.42
CA ILE A 13 7.63 -1.93 4.96
C ILE A 13 7.36 -0.98 6.13
N ASP A 14 6.87 -1.48 7.26
CA ASP A 14 6.54 -0.68 8.44
C ASP A 14 7.73 0.12 9.00
N ALA A 15 8.96 -0.40 8.83
CA ALA A 15 10.18 0.29 9.24
C ALA A 15 10.49 1.56 8.41
N VAL A 16 9.99 1.65 7.17
CA VAL A 16 10.20 2.80 6.26
C VAL A 16 8.92 3.61 5.99
N VAL A 17 7.77 2.95 6.11
CA VAL A 17 6.42 3.51 6.00
C VAL A 17 5.64 3.05 7.22
N PRO A 18 5.79 3.72 8.38
CA PRO A 18 5.12 3.33 9.60
C PRO A 18 3.60 3.32 9.40
N LEU A 19 3.00 2.14 9.41
CA LEU A 19 1.58 1.96 9.12
C LEU A 19 0.70 2.61 10.20
N SER A 20 1.24 2.75 11.41
CA SER A 20 0.63 3.50 12.51
C SER A 20 0.49 5.00 12.26
N GLY A 21 1.17 5.54 11.23
CA GLY A 21 1.02 6.92 10.79
C GLY A 21 -0.16 7.16 9.84
N ALA A 22 -0.86 6.10 9.41
CA ALA A 22 -2.08 6.25 8.61
C ALA A 22 -3.18 6.97 9.41
N GLY A 23 -4.10 7.61 8.69
CA GLY A 23 -5.29 8.19 9.32
C GLY A 23 -6.09 7.12 10.07
N THR A 24 -6.71 7.47 11.20
CA THR A 24 -7.47 6.53 12.05
C THR A 24 -8.64 5.84 11.33
N TRP A 25 -9.10 6.41 10.22
CA TRP A 25 -10.16 5.88 9.35
C TRP A 25 -9.65 4.96 8.24
N ASP A 26 -8.32 4.83 8.07
CA ASP A 26 -7.70 4.16 6.93
C ASP A 26 -7.53 2.65 7.15
N ALA A 27 -7.43 1.90 6.05
CA ALA A 27 -7.40 0.44 6.02
C ALA A 27 -6.06 -0.10 5.49
N VAL A 28 -4.95 0.31 6.10
CA VAL A 28 -3.59 -0.12 5.74
C VAL A 28 -3.20 -1.49 6.33
N GLY A 29 -2.11 -2.07 5.83
CA GLY A 29 -1.55 -3.35 6.27
C GLY A 29 -1.90 -4.53 5.37
N LEU A 30 -1.67 -5.75 5.87
CA LEU A 30 -1.96 -6.99 5.15
C LEU A 30 -3.47 -7.24 5.11
N GLN A 31 -4.08 -7.12 3.93
CA GLN A 31 -5.52 -7.27 3.72
C GLN A 31 -5.94 -8.67 3.25
N VAL A 32 -5.07 -9.34 2.49
CA VAL A 32 -5.29 -10.69 1.94
C VAL A 32 -3.97 -11.45 2.07
N GLY A 33 -4.00 -12.72 2.51
CA GLY A 33 -2.83 -13.60 2.53
C GLY A 33 -2.57 -14.26 3.89
N ASP A 34 -1.39 -14.85 4.02
CA ASP A 34 -0.90 -15.51 5.25
C ASP A 34 0.49 -14.95 5.62
N PRO A 35 0.67 -14.34 6.80
CA PRO A 35 1.95 -13.77 7.21
C PRO A 35 3.08 -14.81 7.36
N GLN A 36 2.79 -16.11 7.43
CA GLN A 36 3.78 -17.18 7.53
C GLN A 36 4.25 -17.73 6.19
N ARG A 37 3.54 -17.42 5.10
CA ARG A 37 3.91 -17.85 3.74
C ARG A 37 5.11 -17.06 3.23
N GLU A 38 5.89 -17.67 2.34
CA GLU A 38 6.88 -16.94 1.55
C GLU A 38 6.21 -15.87 0.67
N ALA A 39 6.81 -14.68 0.61
CA ALA A 39 6.26 -13.53 -0.11
C ALA A 39 6.35 -13.67 -1.64
N GLY A 40 7.28 -14.50 -2.13
CA GLY A 40 7.53 -14.67 -3.57
C GLY A 40 7.99 -13.38 -4.26
N ALA A 41 7.76 -13.27 -5.56
CA ALA A 41 7.97 -12.03 -6.28
C ALA A 41 6.95 -10.97 -5.83
N VAL A 42 7.42 -9.74 -5.60
CA VAL A 42 6.59 -8.63 -5.12
C VAL A 42 6.23 -7.70 -6.27
N GLY A 43 4.94 -7.57 -6.56
CA GLY A 43 4.40 -6.54 -7.44
C GLY A 43 4.06 -5.28 -6.64
N VAL A 44 4.29 -4.11 -7.22
CA VAL A 44 3.90 -2.82 -6.62
C VAL A 44 2.96 -2.10 -7.57
N CYS A 45 1.80 -1.66 -7.08
CA CYS A 45 0.84 -0.93 -7.90
C CYS A 45 0.06 0.12 -7.09
N HIS A 46 -0.59 1.05 -7.78
CA HIS A 46 -1.43 2.04 -7.11
C HIS A 46 -2.82 1.47 -6.76
N GLU A 47 -3.40 0.70 -7.67
CA GLU A 47 -4.76 0.14 -7.59
C GLU A 47 -4.74 -1.33 -8.04
N VAL A 48 -5.58 -2.17 -7.44
CA VAL A 48 -5.76 -3.56 -7.89
C VAL A 48 -6.87 -3.60 -8.94
N SER A 49 -6.50 -3.50 -10.22
CA SER A 49 -7.42 -3.70 -11.34
C SER A 49 -7.57 -5.19 -11.71
N ALA A 50 -8.52 -5.51 -12.60
CA ALA A 50 -8.62 -6.86 -13.17
C ALA A 50 -7.33 -7.28 -13.90
N ASP A 51 -6.70 -6.35 -14.62
CA ASP A 51 -5.43 -6.61 -15.31
C ASP A 51 -4.29 -6.90 -14.33
N VAL A 52 -4.25 -6.23 -13.17
CA VAL A 52 -3.26 -6.53 -12.11
C VAL A 52 -3.46 -7.95 -11.59
N VAL A 53 -4.71 -8.38 -11.38
CA VAL A 53 -5.02 -9.75 -10.94
C VAL A 53 -4.55 -10.77 -11.98
N GLU A 54 -4.77 -10.50 -13.27
CA GLU A 54 -4.31 -11.38 -14.35
C GLU A 54 -2.78 -11.45 -14.43
N VAL A 55 -2.10 -10.30 -14.33
CA VAL A 55 -0.62 -10.24 -14.32
C VAL A 55 -0.04 -11.04 -13.15
N CYS A 56 -0.68 -11.02 -11.98
CA CYS A 56 -0.19 -11.80 -10.83
C CYS A 56 -0.14 -13.30 -11.14
N HIS A 57 -1.18 -13.81 -11.80
CA HIS A 57 -1.25 -15.19 -12.24
C HIS A 57 -0.15 -15.52 -13.27
N GLN A 58 0.02 -14.66 -14.28
CA GLN A 58 0.94 -14.91 -15.40
C GLN A 58 2.42 -14.78 -15.01
N ALA A 59 2.74 -13.79 -14.17
CA ALA A 59 4.12 -13.47 -13.80
C ALA A 59 4.59 -14.15 -12.50
N GLY A 60 3.74 -14.96 -11.85
CA GLY A 60 4.09 -15.66 -10.60
C GLY A 60 4.35 -14.70 -9.44
N ILE A 61 3.56 -13.62 -9.34
CA ILE A 61 3.63 -12.67 -8.22
C ILE A 61 3.05 -13.34 -6.98
N GLY A 62 3.79 -13.33 -5.87
CA GLY A 62 3.34 -13.90 -4.59
C GLY A 62 2.78 -12.84 -3.63
N THR A 63 3.15 -11.57 -3.80
CA THR A 63 2.67 -10.48 -2.96
C THR A 63 2.50 -9.19 -3.76
N LEU A 64 1.41 -8.47 -3.52
CA LEU A 64 1.19 -7.10 -3.96
C LEU A 64 1.42 -6.13 -2.81
N VAL A 65 2.13 -5.04 -3.10
CA VAL A 65 2.14 -3.82 -2.27
C VAL A 65 1.35 -2.75 -3.02
N THR A 66 0.26 -2.28 -2.44
CA THR A 66 -0.68 -1.37 -3.08
C THR A 66 -0.72 -0.02 -2.37
N TYR A 67 -0.89 1.05 -3.13
CA TYR A 67 -1.21 2.34 -2.53
C TYR A 67 -2.65 2.33 -2.01
N HIS A 68 -3.65 2.17 -2.87
CA HIS A 68 -5.04 2.09 -2.43
C HIS A 68 -5.34 0.75 -1.75
N PRO A 69 -6.07 0.76 -0.61
CA PRO A 69 -6.60 -0.44 0.01
C PRO A 69 -7.58 -1.16 -0.91
N LEU A 70 -7.31 -2.44 -1.23
CA LEU A 70 -8.26 -3.28 -1.97
C LEU A 70 -9.58 -3.42 -1.19
N LEU A 71 -9.49 -3.72 0.10
CA LEU A 71 -10.63 -3.85 1.01
C LEU A 71 -10.79 -2.60 1.89
N PHE A 72 -11.02 -1.43 1.28
CA PHE A 72 -11.14 -0.17 2.00
C PHE A 72 -12.32 -0.10 2.99
N ARG A 73 -13.41 -0.81 2.68
CA ARG A 73 -14.59 -0.91 3.56
C ARG A 73 -14.79 -2.36 4.02
N PRO A 74 -15.44 -2.58 5.19
CA PRO A 74 -15.79 -3.92 5.64
C PRO A 74 -16.52 -4.71 4.56
N THR A 75 -15.92 -5.83 4.13
CA THR A 75 -16.42 -6.66 3.04
C THR A 75 -17.05 -7.92 3.64
N ARG A 76 -18.34 -8.15 3.35
CA ARG A 76 -19.13 -9.26 3.92
C ARG A 76 -19.44 -10.36 2.91
N THR A 77 -19.15 -10.14 1.64
CA THR A 77 -19.50 -11.01 0.53
C THR A 77 -18.30 -11.17 -0.39
N PHE A 78 -17.95 -12.41 -0.73
CA PHE A 78 -16.83 -12.76 -1.60
C PHE A 78 -17.36 -13.62 -2.76
N LEU A 79 -17.93 -12.96 -3.76
CA LEU A 79 -18.42 -13.61 -4.98
C LEU A 79 -17.45 -13.32 -6.12
N ALA A 80 -17.35 -14.24 -7.08
CA ALA A 80 -16.55 -13.99 -8.29
C ALA A 80 -17.08 -12.74 -9.00
N GLY A 81 -16.20 -11.80 -9.30
CA GLY A 81 -16.58 -10.54 -9.92
C GLY A 81 -15.46 -9.50 -9.92
N PRO A 82 -15.70 -8.35 -10.56
CA PRO A 82 -14.73 -7.27 -10.69
C PRO A 82 -14.61 -6.38 -9.44
N ASP A 83 -15.48 -6.57 -8.45
CA ASP A 83 -15.48 -5.78 -7.22
C ASP A 83 -14.32 -6.16 -6.29
N ALA A 84 -14.18 -5.42 -5.18
CA ALA A 84 -13.10 -5.62 -4.22
C ALA A 84 -13.09 -7.05 -3.64
N GLY A 85 -14.27 -7.59 -3.28
CA GLY A 85 -14.41 -8.93 -2.72
C GLY A 85 -14.06 -10.03 -3.73
N GLY A 86 -14.49 -9.87 -4.98
CA GLY A 86 -14.18 -10.80 -6.07
C GLY A 86 -12.71 -10.79 -6.44
N LYS A 87 -12.07 -9.61 -6.49
CA LYS A 87 -10.63 -9.47 -6.69
C LYS A 87 -9.84 -10.08 -5.53
N ALA A 88 -10.24 -9.83 -4.28
CA ALA A 88 -9.61 -10.45 -3.10
C ALA A 88 -9.74 -11.98 -3.13
N MET A 89 -10.92 -12.50 -3.49
CA MET A 89 -11.12 -13.95 -3.64
C MET A 89 -10.22 -14.54 -4.75
N ALA A 90 -10.09 -13.85 -5.89
CA ALA A 90 -9.25 -14.30 -6.99
C ALA A 90 -7.77 -14.35 -6.58
N LEU A 91 -7.26 -13.28 -5.96
CA LEU A 91 -5.88 -13.20 -5.48
C LEU A 91 -5.58 -14.25 -4.40
N ALA A 92 -6.51 -14.46 -3.46
CA ALA A 92 -6.38 -15.50 -2.44
C ALA A 92 -6.30 -16.91 -3.04
N LYS A 93 -7.09 -17.21 -4.08
CA LYS A 93 -7.04 -18.49 -4.81
C LYS A 93 -5.74 -18.69 -5.58
N GLN A 94 -5.10 -17.60 -5.99
CA GLN A 94 -3.80 -17.57 -6.65
C GLN A 94 -2.64 -17.54 -5.64
N ASP A 95 -2.93 -17.63 -4.34
CA ASP A 95 -1.93 -17.55 -3.29
C ASP A 95 -1.16 -16.22 -3.22
N VAL A 96 -1.78 -15.14 -3.70
CA VAL A 96 -1.22 -13.79 -3.73
C VAL A 96 -1.65 -13.00 -2.49
N SER A 97 -0.68 -12.49 -1.75
CA SER A 97 -0.93 -11.60 -0.61
C SER A 97 -1.09 -10.14 -1.05
N VAL A 98 -1.83 -9.33 -0.30
CA VAL A 98 -2.05 -7.90 -0.60
C VAL A 98 -1.75 -7.07 0.65
N ILE A 99 -0.77 -6.19 0.56
CA ILE A 99 -0.37 -5.24 1.61
C ILE A 99 -0.66 -3.83 1.10
N SER A 100 -1.43 -3.03 1.85
CA SER A 100 -1.77 -1.66 1.46
C SER A 100 -1.10 -0.63 2.35
N ILE A 101 -0.54 0.44 1.78
CA ILE A 101 0.24 1.45 2.52
C ILE A 101 -0.41 2.85 2.55
N HIS A 102 -1.25 3.18 1.57
CA HIS A 102 -2.12 4.36 1.50
C HIS A 102 -1.64 5.63 2.23
N THR A 103 -2.43 6.17 3.18
CA THR A 103 -2.08 7.44 3.84
C THR A 103 -0.84 7.36 4.72
N ALA A 104 -0.47 6.16 5.22
CA ALA A 104 0.81 5.99 5.91
C ALA A 104 1.99 6.39 5.01
N PHE A 105 1.90 6.11 3.71
CA PHE A 105 2.95 6.48 2.76
C PHE A 105 2.95 7.97 2.41
N ASP A 106 1.80 8.64 2.47
CA ASP A 106 1.75 10.10 2.29
C ASP A 106 2.28 10.85 3.52
N VAL A 107 2.20 10.23 4.69
CA VAL A 107 2.74 10.73 5.95
C VAL A 107 4.24 10.45 6.05
N ALA A 108 4.70 9.27 5.62
CA ALA A 108 6.09 8.82 5.71
C ALA A 108 7.10 9.77 5.06
N ARG A 109 8.36 9.69 5.51
CA ARG A 109 9.49 10.45 4.96
C ARG A 109 10.69 9.53 4.71
N PRO A 110 11.17 9.39 3.46
CA PRO A 110 10.54 9.89 2.24
C PRO A 110 9.24 9.15 1.90
N GLY A 111 8.21 9.89 1.48
CA GLY A 111 6.91 9.36 1.05
C GLY A 111 6.51 9.80 -0.36
N THR A 112 5.24 9.57 -0.74
CA THR A 112 4.69 9.94 -2.06
C THR A 112 4.99 11.40 -2.43
N ALA A 113 4.71 12.30 -1.48
CA ALA A 113 4.86 13.74 -1.69
C ALA A 113 6.34 14.16 -1.78
N ASP A 114 7.25 13.50 -1.05
CA ASP A 114 8.69 13.78 -1.13
C ASP A 114 9.25 13.35 -2.50
N ALA A 115 8.81 12.19 -3.02
CA ALA A 115 9.18 11.73 -4.37
C ALA A 115 8.67 12.70 -5.46
N TYR A 116 7.43 13.18 -5.33
CA TYR A 116 6.88 14.15 -6.26
C TYR A 116 7.62 15.50 -6.21
N GLY A 117 7.90 15.99 -5.01
CA GLY A 117 8.68 17.22 -4.79
C GLY A 117 10.06 17.17 -5.44
N ALA A 118 10.77 16.05 -5.26
CA ALA A 118 12.06 15.83 -5.91
C ALA A 118 11.93 15.82 -7.44
N ALA A 119 10.89 15.18 -7.99
CA ALA A 119 10.67 15.11 -9.43
C ALA A 119 10.39 16.47 -10.08
N ILE A 120 9.76 17.41 -9.35
CA ILE A 120 9.49 18.77 -9.83
C ILE A 120 10.59 19.78 -9.48
N GLY A 121 11.72 19.34 -8.91
CA GLY A 121 12.82 20.24 -8.49
C GLY A 121 12.45 21.14 -7.31
N GLY A 122 11.48 20.73 -6.50
CA GLY A 122 10.98 21.50 -5.37
C GLY A 122 11.89 21.45 -4.15
N THR A 123 12.07 22.60 -3.50
CA THR A 123 12.67 22.66 -2.16
C THR A 123 11.56 22.54 -1.12
N LEU A 124 11.66 21.54 -0.24
CA LEU A 124 10.68 21.31 0.83
C LEU A 124 10.66 22.51 1.80
N VAL A 125 9.49 23.10 2.01
CA VAL A 125 9.28 24.25 2.92
C VAL A 125 8.26 23.97 4.03
N GLY A 126 7.53 22.86 3.97
CA GLY A 126 6.59 22.50 5.03
C GLY A 126 5.78 21.25 4.78
N THR A 127 4.90 20.94 5.72
CA THR A 127 3.87 19.90 5.61
C THR A 127 2.56 20.55 5.14
N PHE A 128 1.80 19.86 4.29
CA PHE A 128 0.62 20.48 3.65
C PHE A 128 -0.61 20.50 4.56
N ALA A 129 -0.97 19.37 5.17
CA ALA A 129 -2.17 19.24 6.00
C ALA A 129 -1.96 18.23 7.14
N PRO A 130 -2.74 18.28 8.23
CA PRO A 130 -2.77 17.19 9.21
C PRO A 130 -3.39 15.91 8.60
N VAL A 131 -3.01 14.73 9.09
CA VAL A 131 -3.62 13.45 8.67
C VAL A 131 -5.02 13.27 9.27
N ASP A 132 -5.23 13.77 10.49
CA ASP A 132 -6.47 13.78 11.23
C ASP A 132 -6.57 15.02 12.15
N ASP A 133 -7.76 15.25 12.71
CA ASP A 133 -8.03 16.35 13.64
C ASP A 133 -7.39 16.11 15.03
N GLU A 134 -6.79 14.95 15.28
CA GLU A 134 -6.29 14.52 16.60
C GLU A 134 -4.85 14.96 16.89
N GLY A 135 -4.18 15.62 15.93
CA GLY A 135 -2.84 16.17 16.12
C GLY A 135 -1.78 15.07 16.03
N GLY A 136 -1.48 14.67 14.80
CA GLY A 136 -0.43 13.70 14.46
C GLY A 136 0.52 14.21 13.37
N ALA A 137 1.24 13.26 12.75
CA ALA A 137 2.05 13.56 11.56
C ALA A 137 1.14 14.02 10.41
N GLY A 138 1.63 14.93 9.57
CA GLY A 138 0.80 15.52 8.50
C GLY A 138 0.99 14.85 7.14
N ILE A 139 -0.09 14.86 6.36
CA ILE A 139 -0.14 14.41 4.99
C ILE A 139 0.39 15.49 4.03
N GLY A 140 1.07 15.05 2.98
CA GLY A 140 1.54 15.92 1.91
C GLY A 140 2.66 16.88 2.32
N ARG A 141 3.16 17.63 1.34
CA ARG A 141 4.31 18.53 1.50
C ARG A 141 4.06 19.82 0.72
N VAL A 142 4.64 20.91 1.21
CA VAL A 142 4.70 22.18 0.48
C VAL A 142 6.12 22.34 -0.06
N PHE A 143 6.21 22.61 -1.36
CA PHE A 143 7.48 22.86 -2.04
C PHE A 143 7.51 24.28 -2.61
N ALA A 144 8.66 24.94 -2.44
CA ALA A 144 8.98 26.14 -3.21
C ALA A 144 9.71 25.72 -4.50
N LEU A 145 9.30 26.29 -5.63
CA LEU A 145 9.97 26.11 -6.91
C LEU A 145 10.90 27.29 -7.15
N SER A 146 12.14 27.00 -7.52
CA SER A 146 13.06 28.02 -8.05
C SER A 146 12.70 28.24 -9.52
N ALA A 147 12.48 29.49 -9.92
CA ALA A 147 12.32 29.88 -11.31
C ALA A 147 13.65 29.78 -12.08
#